data_AF-A0A7S0DJQ0-F1
#
_entry.id   AF-A0A7S0DJQ0-F1
#
_cell.length_a   1.000
_cell.length_b   1.000
_cell.length_c   1.000
_cell.angle_alpha   90.00
_cell.angle_beta   90.00
_cell.angle_gamma   90.00
#
_symmetry.space_group_name_H-M   'P 1'
#
loop_
_entity.id
_entity.type
_entity.pdbx_description
1 polymer ?
#
loop_
_entity_poly.entity_id
_entity_poly.type
_entity_poly.pdbx_seq_one_letter_code
_entity_poly.pdbx_strand_id
1 'polypeptide(L)'
;DYLNTRERLYVIDAFGGADPKYRLKVRVITSRAYHALFMHNMLIRPTEKELEDFGDPDFTIFNAGEFPANRYTEGMTSSTSVSMSFSRREMVILGTQYAGEMKKGLFTLFNYLMPKQGVLSMHASANEGKKGDVSIFFGLSGTGKTTLSSDPERALIGDDEHCWTEDGVFNIEGGCYAKAINLSREQEPEIFDAAKYNNESLTVTIIMSSLCHAYH
;
A
#
# COMPACT_ATOMS: atom_id res chain seq x y z
N ASP A 1 -11.31 18.67 10.56
CA ASP A 1 -12.68 18.74 11.09
C ASP A 1 -13.34 17.39 11.23
N TYR A 2 -13.73 16.72 10.14
CA TYR A 2 -14.47 15.44 10.19
C TYR A 2 -13.91 14.42 11.20
N LEU A 3 -12.59 14.16 11.15
CA LEU A 3 -11.92 13.22 12.05
C LEU A 3 -12.03 13.63 13.52
N ASN A 4 -11.94 14.93 13.82
CA ASN A 4 -12.06 15.46 15.19
C ASN A 4 -13.47 15.31 15.76
N THR A 5 -14.49 15.08 14.93
CA THR A 5 -15.86 14.86 15.40
C THR A 5 -16.20 13.38 15.55
N ARG A 6 -15.27 12.46 15.30
CA ARG A 6 -15.51 11.02 15.45
C ARG A 6 -15.31 10.64 16.91
N GLU A 7 -16.16 9.75 17.42
CA GLU A 7 -16.01 9.19 18.77
C GLU A 7 -14.74 8.34 18.92
N ARG A 8 -14.29 7.74 17.80
CA ARG A 8 -13.11 6.90 17.74
C ARG A 8 -12.34 7.16 16.45
N LEU A 9 -11.02 7.23 16.58
CA LEU A 9 -10.07 7.23 15.48
C LEU A 9 -9.17 6.01 15.62
N TYR A 10 -8.66 5.54 14.48
CA TYR A 10 -7.65 4.50 14.40
C TYR A 10 -6.38 5.14 13.85
N VAL A 11 -5.26 4.89 14.53
CA VAL A 11 -3.95 5.42 14.16
C VAL A 11 -3.02 4.23 13.96
N ILE A 12 -2.38 4.18 12.79
CA ILE A 12 -1.40 3.15 12.42
C ILE A 12 -0.08 3.85 12.13
N ASP A 13 0.94 3.52 12.89
CA ASP A 13 2.32 3.88 12.62
C ASP A 13 3.02 2.69 12.00
N ALA A 14 3.58 2.88 10.81
CA ALA A 14 4.22 1.81 10.05
C ALA A 14 5.31 2.36 9.12
N PHE A 15 6.04 1.46 8.46
CA PHE A 15 7.07 1.83 7.48
C PHE A 15 6.59 1.54 6.06
N GLY A 16 6.85 2.48 5.14
CA GLY A 16 6.92 2.20 3.71
C GLY A 16 8.38 1.98 3.30
N GLY A 17 8.68 0.96 2.51
CA GLY A 17 10.05 0.62 2.08
C GLY A 17 10.77 -0.32 3.07
N ALA A 18 11.20 -1.48 2.57
CA ALA A 18 11.90 -2.48 3.38
C ALA A 18 13.36 -2.13 3.67
N ASP A 19 13.99 -1.27 2.86
CA ASP A 19 15.36 -0.81 3.10
C ASP A 19 15.38 0.34 4.11
N PRO A 20 15.99 0.18 5.31
CA PRO A 20 16.07 1.22 6.32
C PRO A 20 16.71 2.55 5.86
N LYS A 21 17.55 2.53 4.82
CA LYS A 21 18.17 3.73 4.25
C LYS A 21 17.15 4.63 3.54
N TYR A 22 16.11 4.03 2.96
CA TYR A 22 15.11 4.73 2.14
C TYR A 22 13.69 4.67 2.70
N ARG A 23 13.47 3.89 3.78
CA ARG A 23 12.15 3.73 4.38
C ARG A 23 11.60 5.04 4.92
N LEU A 24 10.27 5.17 4.87
CA LEU A 24 9.54 6.31 5.40
C LEU A 24 8.70 5.87 6.58
N LYS A 25 8.73 6.64 7.68
CA LYS A 25 7.75 6.54 8.76
C LYS A 25 6.41 7.12 8.30
N VAL A 26 5.39 6.29 8.23
CA VAL A 26 4.06 6.67 7.78
C VAL A 26 3.08 6.55 8.94
N ARG A 27 2.39 7.65 9.25
CA ARG A 27 1.25 7.65 10.17
C ARG A 27 -0.04 7.71 9.38
N VAL A 28 -0.94 6.74 9.58
CA VAL A 28 -2.25 6.72 8.96
C VAL A 28 -3.30 6.96 10.03
N ILE A 29 -4.17 7.96 9.82
CA ILE A 29 -5.26 8.31 10.72
C ILE A 29 -6.58 8.12 9.97
N THR A 30 -7.46 7.26 10.49
CA THR A 30 -8.71 6.89 9.82
C THR A 30 -9.89 6.86 10.80
N SER A 31 -11.11 7.05 10.27
CA SER A 31 -12.35 6.84 11.03
C SER A 31 -12.84 5.39 11.02
N ARG A 32 -12.40 4.56 10.06
CA ARG A 32 -12.87 3.18 9.87
C ARG A 32 -11.81 2.15 10.23
N ALA A 33 -12.18 1.19 11.09
CA ALA A 33 -11.30 0.12 11.53
C ALA A 33 -10.68 -0.67 10.36
N TYR A 34 -11.45 -0.93 9.30
CA TYR A 34 -10.94 -1.69 8.16
C TYR A 34 -9.85 -0.95 7.37
N HIS A 35 -9.88 0.39 7.31
CA HIS A 35 -8.82 1.16 6.67
C HIS A 35 -7.52 1.08 7.47
N ALA A 36 -7.62 1.06 8.80
CA ALA A 36 -6.48 0.83 9.66
C ALA A 36 -5.93 -0.59 9.50
N LEU A 37 -6.79 -1.60 9.50
CA LEU A 37 -6.39 -2.98 9.24
C LEU A 37 -5.75 -3.15 7.85
N PHE A 38 -6.31 -2.50 6.83
CA PHE A 38 -5.74 -2.50 5.49
C PHE A 38 -4.31 -1.96 5.50
N MET A 39 -4.07 -0.79 6.09
CA MET A 39 -2.72 -0.22 6.14
C MET A 39 -1.77 -1.00 7.05
N HIS A 40 -2.27 -1.60 8.13
CA HIS A 40 -1.49 -2.51 8.98
C HIS A 40 -1.00 -3.76 8.23
N ASN A 41 -1.75 -4.22 7.22
CA ASN A 41 -1.36 -5.35 6.38
C ASN A 41 -0.50 -4.91 5.19
N MET A 42 -0.77 -3.74 4.60
CA MET A 42 -0.07 -3.27 3.40
C MET A 42 1.28 -2.60 3.70
N LEU A 43 1.48 -2.04 4.89
CA LEU A 43 2.75 -1.45 5.30
C LEU A 43 3.59 -2.41 6.13
N ILE A 44 4.87 -2.11 6.21
CA ILE A 44 5.83 -2.89 7.00
C ILE A 44 5.61 -2.57 8.47
N ARG A 45 5.28 -3.60 9.25
CA ARG A 45 4.98 -3.47 10.68
C ARG A 45 6.26 -3.16 11.46
N PRO A 46 6.30 -2.08 12.25
CA PRO A 46 7.38 -1.84 13.19
C PRO A 46 7.43 -2.94 14.24
N THR A 47 8.63 -3.21 14.75
CA THR A 47 8.78 -3.94 16.02
C THR A 47 8.27 -3.07 17.19
N GLU A 48 8.00 -3.68 18.34
CA GLU A 48 7.57 -2.94 19.55
C GLU A 48 8.54 -1.81 19.90
N LYS A 49 9.85 -2.08 19.83
CA LYS A 49 10.90 -1.08 20.06
C LYS A 49 10.87 0.04 19.02
N GLU A 50 10.73 -0.29 17.74
CA GLU A 50 10.63 0.74 16.69
C GLU A 50 9.37 1.59 16.80
N LEU A 51 8.30 1.04 17.39
CA LEU A 51 7.08 1.78 17.68
C LEU A 51 7.24 2.72 18.87
N GLU A 52 7.92 2.28 19.94
CA GLU A 52 8.32 3.13 21.07
C GLU A 52 9.21 4.29 20.60
N ASP A 53 10.17 3.99 19.72
CA ASP A 53 11.13 4.95 19.15
C ASP A 53 10.61 5.65 17.87
N PHE A 54 9.33 5.50 17.51
CA PHE A 54 8.82 5.94 16.19
C PHE A 54 8.96 7.45 16.00
N GLY A 55 8.65 8.23 17.05
CA GLY A 55 8.71 9.69 17.03
C GLY A 55 7.75 10.31 16.00
N ASP A 56 8.18 11.39 15.36
CA ASP A 56 7.38 12.08 14.34
C ASP A 56 7.40 11.32 13.00
N PRO A 57 6.26 11.17 12.31
CA PRO A 57 6.21 10.51 11.01
C PRO A 57 6.87 11.37 9.93
N ASP A 58 7.47 10.72 8.93
CA ASP A 58 7.94 11.37 7.71
C ASP A 58 6.78 11.78 6.81
N PHE A 59 5.65 11.08 6.89
CA PHE A 59 4.46 11.39 6.11
C PHE A 59 3.18 10.97 6.85
N THR A 60 2.13 11.79 6.80
CA THR A 60 0.85 11.50 7.45
C THR A 60 -0.29 11.39 6.44
N ILE A 61 -1.05 10.29 6.50
CA ILE A 61 -2.26 10.08 5.70
C ILE A 61 -3.48 10.30 6.59
N PHE A 62 -4.30 11.31 6.26
CA PHE A 62 -5.59 11.55 6.86
C PHE A 62 -6.69 10.97 5.97
N ASN A 63 -7.21 9.80 6.34
CA ASN A 63 -8.32 9.19 5.63
C ASN A 63 -9.66 9.58 6.27
N ALA A 64 -10.24 10.65 5.73
CA ALA A 64 -11.60 11.12 6.01
C ALA A 64 -12.56 10.76 4.87
N GLY A 65 -12.34 9.63 4.21
CA GLY A 65 -13.03 9.22 2.99
C GLY A 65 -14.55 9.11 3.07
N GLU A 66 -15.11 8.97 4.27
CA GLU A 66 -16.56 9.01 4.53
C GLU A 66 -17.15 10.42 4.41
N PHE A 67 -16.33 11.46 4.47
CA PHE A 67 -16.74 12.85 4.36
C PHE A 67 -16.51 13.37 2.94
N PRO A 68 -17.52 13.96 2.28
CA PRO A 68 -17.35 14.48 0.94
C PRO A 68 -16.44 15.71 0.92
N ALA A 69 -15.65 15.84 -0.15
CA ALA A 69 -14.96 17.08 -0.45
C ALA A 69 -15.95 18.19 -0.83
N ASN A 70 -15.63 19.43 -0.48
CA ASN A 70 -16.41 20.58 -0.89
C ASN A 70 -16.10 20.93 -2.36
N ARG A 71 -17.04 20.62 -3.27
CA ARG A 71 -16.95 20.91 -4.72
C ARG A 71 -16.79 22.39 -5.08
N TYR A 72 -17.08 23.30 -4.16
CA TYR A 72 -16.92 24.74 -4.37
C TYR A 72 -15.52 25.25 -4.02
N THR A 73 -14.65 24.38 -3.50
CA THR A 73 -13.23 24.69 -3.27
C THR A 73 -12.52 24.78 -4.62
N GLU A 74 -11.64 25.76 -4.79
CA GLU A 74 -10.83 25.90 -6.00
C GLU A 74 -10.06 24.61 -6.32
N GLY A 75 -10.03 24.23 -7.59
CA GLY A 75 -9.40 22.99 -8.05
C GLY A 75 -10.20 21.71 -7.80
N MET A 76 -11.31 21.77 -7.07
CA MET A 76 -12.15 20.60 -6.80
C MET A 76 -13.18 20.39 -7.92
N THR A 77 -13.23 19.19 -8.49
CA THR A 77 -14.14 18.85 -9.60
C THR A 77 -15.28 17.91 -9.20
N SER A 78 -15.20 17.30 -8.02
CA SER A 78 -16.19 16.34 -7.53
C SER A 78 -16.34 16.38 -6.01
N SER A 79 -17.21 15.55 -5.45
CA SER A 79 -17.28 15.30 -4.01
C SER A 79 -16.16 14.41 -3.48
N THR A 80 -15.23 13.98 -4.34
CA THR A 80 -14.08 13.14 -4.01
C THR A 80 -12.78 13.93 -4.20
N SER A 81 -11.87 13.81 -3.25
CA SER A 81 -10.55 14.42 -3.29
C SER A 81 -9.50 13.50 -2.70
N VAL A 82 -8.42 13.31 -3.43
CA VAL A 82 -7.23 12.58 -2.99
C VAL A 82 -6.06 13.52 -3.20
N SER A 83 -5.74 14.30 -2.17
CA SER A 83 -4.79 15.41 -2.27
C SER A 83 -3.52 15.10 -1.51
N MET A 84 -2.37 15.41 -2.09
CA MET A 84 -1.05 15.22 -1.49
C MET A 84 -0.28 16.53 -1.47
N SER A 85 0.34 16.83 -0.32
CA SER A 85 1.23 17.97 -0.14
C SER A 85 2.61 17.49 0.27
N PHE A 86 3.61 17.64 -0.61
CA PHE A 86 5.00 17.28 -0.31
C PHE A 86 5.65 18.22 0.70
N SER A 87 5.26 19.51 0.73
CA SER A 87 5.80 20.48 1.67
C SER A 87 5.30 20.23 3.10
N ARG A 88 4.01 19.90 3.23
CA ARG A 88 3.40 19.54 4.53
C ARG A 88 3.65 18.09 4.92
N ARG A 89 4.06 17.25 3.96
CA ARG A 89 4.23 15.80 4.12
C ARG A 89 2.94 15.10 4.55
N GLU A 90 1.86 15.48 3.88
CA GLU A 90 0.51 15.01 4.22
C GLU A 90 -0.25 14.57 2.98
N MET A 91 -1.13 13.59 3.17
CA MET A 91 -2.16 13.20 2.22
C MET A 91 -3.53 13.30 2.89
N VAL A 92 -4.52 13.81 2.17
CA VAL A 92 -5.90 13.93 2.64
C VAL A 92 -6.82 13.23 1.65
N ILE A 93 -7.63 12.30 2.15
CA ILE A 93 -8.62 11.55 1.38
C ILE A 93 -10.02 11.94 1.85
N LEU A 94 -10.86 12.37 0.91
CA LEU A 94 -12.25 12.77 1.10
C LEU A 94 -13.13 12.15 0.02
N GLY A 95 -14.34 11.75 0.38
CA GLY A 95 -15.38 11.31 -0.56
C GLY A 95 -15.07 10.03 -1.34
N THR A 96 -14.12 9.22 -0.87
CA THR A 96 -13.86 7.88 -1.38
C THR A 96 -13.45 6.99 -0.22
N GLN A 97 -14.04 5.80 -0.18
CA GLN A 97 -13.70 4.80 0.82
C GLN A 97 -12.81 3.72 0.21
N TYR A 98 -12.41 3.83 -1.06
CA TYR A 98 -11.53 2.85 -1.67
C TYR A 98 -10.15 2.83 -0.97
N ALA A 99 -9.77 1.70 -0.38
CA ALA A 99 -8.55 1.61 0.44
C ALA A 99 -7.27 1.74 -0.40
N GLY A 100 -7.33 1.37 -1.68
CA GLY A 100 -6.22 1.49 -2.63
C GLY A 100 -5.72 2.93 -2.81
N GLU A 101 -6.52 3.95 -2.47
CA GLU A 101 -6.08 5.35 -2.47
C GLU A 101 -4.92 5.57 -1.51
N MET A 102 -4.97 5.00 -0.29
CA MET A 102 -3.89 5.13 0.69
C MET A 102 -2.60 4.45 0.20
N LYS A 103 -2.74 3.24 -0.37
CA LYS A 103 -1.66 2.46 -0.97
C LYS A 103 -0.96 3.25 -2.09
N LYS A 104 -1.72 3.62 -3.13
CA LYS A 104 -1.21 4.30 -4.32
C LYS A 104 -0.78 5.74 -4.05
N GLY A 105 -1.35 6.38 -3.03
CA GLY A 105 -0.84 7.64 -2.50
C GLY A 105 0.59 7.50 -1.99
N LEU A 106 0.86 6.50 -1.15
CA LEU A 106 2.23 6.24 -0.68
C LEU A 106 3.17 5.88 -1.84
N PHE A 107 2.73 5.05 -2.78
CA PHE A 107 3.52 4.76 -3.97
C PHE A 107 3.86 6.02 -4.79
N THR A 108 2.92 6.97 -4.90
CA THR A 108 3.16 8.26 -5.55
C THR A 108 4.24 9.06 -4.82
N LEU A 109 4.26 9.02 -3.48
CA LEU A 109 5.32 9.62 -2.69
C LEU A 109 6.69 8.99 -2.98
N PHE A 110 6.78 7.66 -3.06
CA PHE A 110 8.01 6.96 -3.45
C PHE A 110 8.47 7.33 -4.86
N ASN A 111 7.56 7.37 -5.83
CA ASN A 111 7.87 7.78 -7.20
C ASN A 111 8.39 9.23 -7.29
N TYR A 112 8.03 10.10 -6.32
CA TYR A 112 8.56 11.46 -6.26
C TYR A 112 9.91 11.56 -5.54
N LEU A 113 10.06 10.85 -4.41
CA LEU A 113 11.24 10.97 -3.54
C LEU A 113 12.43 10.11 -3.98
N MET A 114 12.17 8.89 -4.48
CA MET A 114 13.24 7.94 -4.82
C MET A 114 14.10 8.41 -5.99
N PRO A 115 13.54 8.91 -7.11
CA PRO A 115 14.37 9.37 -8.23
C PRO A 115 15.30 10.53 -7.86
N LYS A 116 14.90 11.39 -6.91
CA LYS A 116 15.75 12.47 -6.39
C LYS A 116 16.97 11.98 -5.61
N GLN A 117 16.94 10.72 -5.19
CA GLN A 117 18.02 10.03 -4.47
C GLN A 117 18.76 9.02 -5.37
N GLY A 118 18.49 9.03 -6.68
CA GLY A 118 19.10 8.08 -7.62
C GLY A 118 18.52 6.66 -7.54
N VAL A 119 17.39 6.48 -6.86
CA VAL A 119 16.70 5.18 -6.71
C VAL A 119 15.55 5.09 -7.69
N LEU A 120 15.46 3.97 -8.42
CA LEU A 120 14.39 3.72 -9.39
C LEU A 120 13.18 3.11 -8.66
N SER A 121 12.09 3.86 -8.54
CA SER A 121 10.80 3.31 -8.09
C SER A 121 10.05 2.66 -9.27
N MET A 122 9.43 1.50 -9.03
CA MET A 122 8.87 0.64 -10.07
C MET A 122 7.48 0.13 -9.67
N HIS A 123 6.57 0.12 -10.65
CA HIS A 123 5.29 -0.58 -10.57
C HIS A 123 5.43 -1.95 -11.25
N ALA A 124 5.92 -2.92 -10.50
CA ALA A 124 6.29 -4.24 -10.99
C ALA A 124 6.16 -5.27 -9.86
N SER A 125 6.01 -6.54 -10.18
CA SER A 125 6.26 -7.60 -9.19
C SER A 125 7.73 -8.02 -9.25
N ALA A 126 8.24 -8.64 -8.18
CA ALA A 126 9.60 -9.15 -8.13
C ALA A 126 9.69 -10.45 -7.33
N ASN A 127 10.58 -11.35 -7.75
CA ASN A 127 10.89 -12.60 -7.03
C ASN A 127 12.39 -12.97 -7.15
N GLU A 128 12.86 -13.78 -6.22
CA GLU A 128 14.24 -14.19 -6.09
C GLU A 128 14.39 -15.71 -6.24
N GLY A 129 15.35 -16.14 -7.04
CA GLY A 129 15.69 -17.55 -7.19
C GLY A 129 16.59 -18.04 -6.05
N LYS A 130 16.72 -19.36 -5.91
CA LYS A 130 17.58 -20.00 -4.88
C LYS A 130 19.06 -19.59 -4.94
N LYS A 131 19.52 -18.98 -6.03
CA LYS A 131 20.90 -18.48 -6.22
C LYS A 131 21.04 -16.97 -6.02
N GLY A 132 19.97 -16.28 -5.60
CA GLY A 132 19.94 -14.82 -5.42
C GLY A 132 19.69 -14.04 -6.71
N ASP A 133 19.33 -14.71 -7.82
CA ASP A 133 18.97 -14.05 -9.06
C ASP A 133 17.58 -13.42 -8.95
N VAL A 134 17.47 -12.11 -9.15
CA VAL A 134 16.21 -11.36 -9.04
C VAL A 134 15.59 -11.17 -10.41
N SER A 135 14.28 -11.42 -10.51
CA SER A 135 13.46 -11.11 -11.69
C SER A 135 12.44 -10.03 -11.36
N ILE A 136 12.22 -9.10 -12.30
CA ILE A 136 11.27 -7.98 -12.17
C ILE A 136 10.28 -8.07 -13.33
N PHE A 137 8.98 -7.97 -13.03
CA PHE A 137 7.91 -8.12 -14.02
C PHE A 137 7.10 -6.82 -14.11
N PHE A 138 7.38 -6.00 -15.11
CA PHE A 138 6.57 -4.81 -15.41
C PHE A 138 5.27 -5.20 -16.10
N GLY A 139 4.20 -4.49 -15.79
CA GLY A 139 2.90 -4.72 -16.43
C GLY A 139 1.78 -3.90 -15.82
N LEU A 140 0.73 -3.64 -16.60
CA LEU A 140 -0.47 -2.99 -16.09
C LEU A 140 -1.27 -3.94 -15.18
N SER A 141 -2.31 -3.43 -14.54
CA SER A 141 -3.20 -4.26 -13.71
C SER A 141 -3.91 -5.31 -14.57
N GLY A 142 -3.75 -6.59 -14.24
CA GLY A 142 -4.36 -7.70 -14.99
C GLY A 142 -3.53 -8.29 -16.14
N THR A 143 -2.26 -7.90 -16.31
CA THR A 143 -1.37 -8.45 -17.36
C THR A 143 -0.49 -9.62 -16.88
N GLY A 144 -0.87 -10.31 -15.80
CA GLY A 144 -0.18 -11.50 -15.32
C GLY A 144 1.03 -11.29 -14.38
N LYS A 145 1.29 -10.06 -13.90
CA LYS A 145 2.40 -9.77 -12.95
C LYS A 145 2.42 -10.71 -11.75
N THR A 146 1.29 -10.77 -11.03
CA THR A 146 1.13 -11.57 -9.80
C THR A 146 1.27 -13.06 -10.10
N THR A 147 0.63 -13.54 -11.15
CA THR A 147 0.71 -14.95 -11.59
C THR A 147 2.12 -15.38 -11.94
N LEU A 148 2.90 -14.54 -12.63
CA LEU A 148 4.28 -14.84 -13.02
C LEU A 148 5.27 -14.69 -11.85
N SER A 149 4.99 -13.82 -10.88
CA SER A 149 5.84 -13.68 -9.70
C SER A 149 5.62 -14.77 -8.66
N SER A 150 4.42 -15.36 -8.59
CA SER A 150 4.06 -16.48 -7.71
C SER A 150 4.51 -17.82 -8.29
N ASP A 151 5.81 -17.94 -8.54
CA ASP A 151 6.46 -19.17 -8.97
C ASP A 151 6.90 -19.97 -7.73
N PRO A 152 6.44 -21.23 -7.53
CA PRO A 152 6.78 -22.03 -6.35
C PRO A 152 8.28 -22.32 -6.18
N GLU A 153 9.08 -22.19 -7.24
CA GLU A 153 10.54 -22.36 -7.16
C GLU A 153 11.28 -21.08 -6.77
N ARG A 154 10.58 -19.95 -6.59
CA ARG A 154 11.15 -18.62 -6.34
C ARG A 154 10.49 -17.96 -5.12
N ALA A 155 11.26 -17.23 -4.34
CA ALA A 155 10.75 -16.47 -3.21
C ALA A 155 10.15 -15.14 -3.68
N LEU A 156 8.89 -14.87 -3.34
CA LEU A 156 8.23 -13.61 -3.66
C LEU A 156 8.86 -12.46 -2.85
N ILE A 157 9.32 -11.42 -3.54
CA ILE A 157 9.77 -10.16 -2.89
C ILE A 157 8.56 -9.24 -2.68
N GLY A 158 7.69 -9.13 -3.69
CA GLY A 158 6.44 -8.37 -3.63
C GLY A 158 5.69 -8.43 -4.97
N ASP A 159 4.40 -8.07 -4.96
CA ASP A 159 3.51 -8.25 -6.12
C ASP A 159 3.25 -6.98 -6.95
N ASP A 160 3.63 -5.79 -6.47
CA ASP A 160 3.18 -4.54 -7.11
C ASP A 160 4.18 -3.37 -7.08
N GLU A 161 4.84 -3.09 -5.94
CA GLU A 161 5.56 -1.82 -5.73
C GLU A 161 6.98 -2.02 -5.16
N HIS A 162 8.01 -1.70 -5.96
CA HIS A 162 9.42 -1.90 -5.56
C HIS A 162 10.28 -0.67 -5.82
N CYS A 163 11.45 -0.65 -5.21
CA CYS A 163 12.53 0.26 -5.52
C CYS A 163 13.81 -0.52 -5.85
N TRP A 164 14.57 -0.01 -6.81
CA TRP A 164 15.87 -0.56 -7.21
C TRP A 164 16.97 0.45 -6.89
N THR A 165 17.87 0.02 -6.02
CA THR A 165 19.04 0.74 -5.51
C THR A 165 20.33 0.11 -6.02
N GLU A 166 21.48 0.65 -5.62
CA GLU A 166 22.80 0.03 -5.88
C GLU A 166 22.96 -1.33 -5.19
N ASP A 167 22.28 -1.53 -4.05
CA ASP A 167 22.40 -2.73 -3.21
C ASP A 167 21.38 -3.83 -3.60
N GLY A 168 20.41 -3.50 -4.46
CA GLY A 168 19.40 -4.44 -4.94
C GLY A 168 17.97 -3.87 -4.99
N VAL A 169 17.00 -4.77 -5.02
CA VAL A 169 15.57 -4.47 -5.10
C VAL A 169 14.92 -4.66 -3.73
N PHE A 170 14.13 -3.69 -3.28
CA PHE A 170 13.34 -3.80 -2.05
C PHE A 170 11.86 -3.53 -2.31
N ASN A 171 11.00 -4.21 -1.54
CA ASN A 171 9.56 -3.99 -1.57
C ASN A 171 9.19 -2.71 -0.80
N ILE A 172 8.28 -1.90 -1.34
CA ILE A 172 7.71 -0.75 -0.63
C ILE A 172 6.72 -1.22 0.44
N GLU A 173 6.14 -2.40 0.24
CA GLU A 173 4.99 -2.91 0.99
C GLU A 173 5.36 -3.97 2.04
N GLY A 174 4.49 -4.16 3.02
CA GLY A 174 4.55 -5.25 4.01
C GLY A 174 3.57 -6.40 3.76
N GLY A 175 2.76 -6.31 2.70
CA GLY A 175 1.75 -7.31 2.34
C GLY A 175 1.34 -7.21 0.88
N CYS A 176 0.30 -7.95 0.51
CA CYS A 176 -0.17 -8.07 -0.87
C CYS A 176 -1.65 -7.65 -0.99
N TYR A 177 -1.95 -6.92 -2.07
CA TYR A 177 -3.30 -6.47 -2.41
C TYR A 177 -3.80 -7.13 -3.70
N ALA A 178 -4.08 -8.44 -3.62
CA ALA A 178 -4.47 -9.26 -4.75
C ALA A 178 -5.92 -9.06 -5.20
N LYS A 179 -6.16 -9.21 -6.50
CA LYS A 179 -7.53 -9.29 -7.06
C LYS A 179 -8.16 -10.64 -6.71
N ALA A 180 -9.41 -10.60 -6.27
CA ALA A 180 -10.17 -11.81 -5.89
C ALA A 180 -11.09 -12.33 -7.00
N ILE A 181 -11.19 -11.63 -8.14
CA ILE A 181 -12.11 -12.03 -9.20
C ILE A 181 -11.65 -13.35 -9.80
N ASN A 182 -12.54 -14.34 -9.84
CA ASN A 182 -12.25 -15.72 -10.25
C ASN A 182 -11.17 -16.43 -9.43
N LEU A 183 -10.81 -15.91 -8.24
CA LEU A 183 -9.84 -16.57 -7.37
C LEU A 183 -10.37 -17.95 -6.97
N SER A 184 -9.60 -18.99 -7.29
CA SER A 184 -9.89 -20.36 -6.92
C SER A 184 -8.66 -21.02 -6.31
N ARG A 185 -8.88 -21.91 -5.36
CA ARG A 185 -7.78 -22.66 -4.74
C ARG A 185 -7.03 -23.53 -5.74
N GLU A 186 -7.71 -23.98 -6.79
CA GLU A 186 -7.13 -24.81 -7.85
C GLU A 186 -6.12 -24.04 -8.71
N GLN A 187 -6.42 -22.76 -9.02
CA GLN A 187 -5.57 -21.93 -9.86
C GLN A 187 -4.49 -21.20 -9.07
N GLU A 188 -4.82 -20.70 -7.87
CA GLU A 188 -3.94 -19.84 -7.07
C GLU A 188 -4.01 -20.24 -5.57
N PRO A 189 -3.49 -21.43 -5.20
CA PRO A 189 -3.64 -21.98 -3.85
C PRO A 189 -3.03 -21.10 -2.76
N GLU A 190 -1.88 -20.48 -3.02
CA GLU A 190 -1.18 -19.63 -2.04
C GLU A 190 -1.99 -18.36 -1.71
N ILE A 191 -2.48 -17.67 -2.74
CA ILE A 191 -3.31 -16.46 -2.57
C ILE A 191 -4.65 -16.83 -1.93
N PHE A 192 -5.26 -17.94 -2.34
CA PHE A 192 -6.52 -18.43 -1.76
C PHE A 192 -6.37 -18.80 -0.28
N ASP A 193 -5.29 -19.49 0.10
CA ASP A 193 -5.07 -19.90 1.48
C ASP A 193 -4.64 -18.73 2.37
N ALA A 194 -3.97 -17.71 1.81
CA ALA A 194 -3.67 -16.46 2.50
C ALA A 194 -4.89 -15.55 2.72
N ALA A 195 -5.99 -15.77 1.99
CA ALA A 195 -7.27 -15.08 2.16
C ALA A 195 -8.00 -15.43 3.47
N LYS A 196 -7.56 -16.49 4.16
CA LYS A 196 -8.25 -17.05 5.32
C LYS A 196 -7.83 -16.33 6.59
N TYR A 197 -8.77 -16.20 7.52
CA TYR A 197 -8.48 -15.73 8.86
C TYR A 197 -7.57 -16.73 9.58
N ASN A 198 -6.29 -16.39 9.73
CA ASN A 198 -5.33 -17.16 10.51
C ASN A 198 -4.84 -16.29 11.68
N ASN A 199 -4.91 -16.81 12.91
CA ASN A 199 -4.53 -16.10 14.15
C ASN A 199 -3.07 -15.63 14.20
N GLU A 200 -2.22 -16.05 13.26
CA GLU A 200 -0.77 -15.82 13.30
C GLU A 200 -0.27 -14.84 12.24
N SER A 201 -1.07 -14.53 11.20
CA SER A 201 -0.60 -13.67 10.11
C SER A 201 -1.73 -13.26 9.16
N LEU A 202 -2.34 -12.10 9.39
CA LEU A 202 -3.04 -11.36 8.33
C LEU A 202 -1.96 -10.69 7.46
N THR A 203 -1.49 -11.40 6.44
CA THR A 203 -0.47 -10.88 5.50
C THR A 203 -1.08 -10.50 4.14
N VAL A 204 -2.30 -10.95 3.84
CA VAL A 204 -2.99 -10.62 2.60
C VAL A 204 -4.34 -9.98 2.92
N THR A 205 -4.53 -8.75 2.46
CA THR A 205 -5.86 -8.11 2.49
C THR A 205 -6.55 -8.36 1.16
N ILE A 206 -7.39 -9.38 1.10
CA ILE A 206 -8.23 -9.60 -0.08
C ILE A 206 -9.48 -8.73 0.04
N ILE A 207 -9.57 -7.70 -0.80
CA ILE A 207 -10.83 -6.98 -0.98
C ILE A 207 -11.55 -7.58 -2.18
N MET A 208 -12.68 -8.25 -1.91
CA MET A 208 -13.67 -8.56 -2.94
C MET A 208 -14.37 -7.26 -3.36
N SER A 209 -13.79 -6.51 -4.30
CA SER A 209 -14.54 -5.43 -4.94
C SER A 209 -15.34 -6.01 -6.10
N SER A 210 -16.65 -6.16 -5.92
CA SER A 210 -17.63 -6.28 -7.02
C SER A 210 -17.76 -4.97 -7.83
N LEU A 211 -16.98 -3.94 -7.49
CA LEU A 211 -17.05 -2.57 -8.03
C LEU A 211 -15.86 -2.17 -8.91
N CYS A 212 -15.02 -3.11 -9.36
CA CYS A 212 -13.99 -2.81 -10.36
C CYS A 212 -14.60 -2.78 -11.78
N HIS A 213 -15.63 -1.95 -11.97
CA HIS A 213 -16.16 -1.54 -13.26
C HIS A 213 -16.18 -0.01 -13.30
N ALA A 214 -15.02 0.55 -13.69
CA ALA A 214 -14.74 1.91 -14.17
C ALA A 214 -13.23 2.11 -13.89
N TYR A 215 -12.33 2.34 -14.84
CA TYR A 215 -12.40 3.28 -15.95
C TYR A 215 -11.65 2.70 -17.17
N HIS A 216 -12.34 2.63 -18.31
CA HIS A 216 -11.74 2.72 -19.65
C HIS A 216 -12.08 4.11 -20.20
#